data_AF-A0A2G6VPM4-F1
#
_entry.id   AF-A0A2G6VPM4-F1
#
_cell.length_a   1.000
_cell.length_b   1.000
_cell.length_c   1.000
_cell.angle_alpha   90.00
_cell.angle_beta   90.00
_cell.angle_gamma   90.00
#
_symmetry.space_group_name_H-M   'P 1'
#
loop_
_entity.id
_entity.type
_entity.pdbx_description
1 polymer ?
#
loop_
_entity_poly.entity_id
_entity_poly.type
_entity_poly.pdbx_seq_one_letter_code
_entity_poly.pdbx_strand_id
1 'polypeptide(L)'
;MKIDNIKFLTDGGFGDIYSANDELDRQVVIKSIREASVGVSTPLQHAKALVRAKHPNVVEVYSIEEIVLPNETEPSQCIIMEYIEGVTLEKVYSNKISKEDCLIIGNQIINGLKHIHSQGLVHGDLHDNNIMVTNTNSVKVIDILYTKSLASVEEGKRNEKIKYDYRSLHQVLSCLIFNSELNLAGVTEFRNKSGLGIPENIETIETAFLCLEDFADPDLRFIATRNKVEISEIKEYKFRAECEIDVDELRKIMGRKCLKINKEIGVFPDTNVNLLTTLDLNELRNEMRKIDDGHVMIQTVALKEVYTGERDYDLE
;
A
#
# COMPACT_ATOMS: atom_id res chain seq x y z
N MET A 1 -4.25 18.76 28.64
CA MET A 1 -5.01 17.48 28.58
C MET A 1 -4.45 16.57 29.67
N LYS A 2 -5.28 15.81 30.40
CA LYS A 2 -4.75 14.85 31.39
C LYS A 2 -4.51 13.53 30.66
N ILE A 3 -3.29 13.01 30.76
CA ILE A 3 -2.87 11.80 30.06
C ILE A 3 -2.45 10.74 31.08
N ASP A 4 -3.01 9.54 30.96
CA ASP A 4 -2.73 8.39 31.83
C ASP A 4 -2.31 7.16 30.98
N ASN A 5 -1.75 6.12 31.61
CA ASN A 5 -1.35 4.86 30.95
C ASN A 5 -0.34 4.98 29.81
N ILE A 6 0.67 5.84 29.95
CA ILE A 6 1.70 6.04 28.92
C ILE A 6 2.52 4.75 28.71
N LYS A 7 2.54 4.25 27.47
CA LYS A 7 3.29 3.06 27.04
C LYS A 7 4.12 3.36 25.81
N PHE A 8 5.41 3.06 25.86
CA PHE A 8 6.30 3.17 24.72
C PHE A 8 5.85 2.26 23.57
N LEU A 9 5.84 2.79 22.34
CA LEU A 9 5.50 2.05 21.13
C LEU A 9 6.74 1.82 20.26
N THR A 10 7.43 2.91 19.89
CA THR A 10 8.59 2.85 19.00
C THR A 10 9.47 4.08 19.13
N ASP A 11 10.75 3.93 18.79
CA ASP A 11 11.63 5.06 18.48
C ASP A 11 11.23 5.62 17.12
N GLY A 12 11.18 6.95 17.01
CA GLY A 12 10.83 7.66 15.79
C GLY A 12 11.94 8.63 15.39
N GLY A 13 12.06 8.94 14.10
CA GLY A 13 13.17 9.75 13.58
C GLY A 13 13.32 11.14 14.21
N PHE A 14 12.22 11.72 14.71
CA PHE A 14 12.18 13.04 15.35
C PHE A 14 11.87 12.99 16.86
N GLY A 15 11.77 11.78 17.42
CA GLY A 15 11.45 11.52 18.81
C GLY A 15 10.61 10.25 18.98
N ASP A 16 10.46 9.85 20.23
CA ASP A 16 9.84 8.60 20.64
C ASP A 16 8.31 8.69 20.59
N ILE A 17 7.68 7.58 20.25
CA ILE A 17 6.23 7.46 20.11
C ILE A 17 5.69 6.59 21.24
N TYR A 18 4.65 7.08 21.90
CA TYR A 18 3.95 6.40 22.99
C TYR A 18 2.46 6.34 22.71
N SER A 19 1.78 5.35 23.28
CA SER A 19 0.32 5.35 23.42
C SER A 19 -0.07 5.76 24.83
N ALA A 20 -1.22 6.38 24.98
CA ALA A 20 -1.79 6.74 26.27
C ALA A 20 -3.31 6.88 26.16
N ASN A 21 -3.96 7.15 27.29
CA ASN A 21 -5.38 7.49 27.35
C ASN A 21 -5.53 8.95 27.81
N ASP A 22 -6.47 9.69 27.23
CA ASP A 22 -6.86 11.01 27.73
C ASP A 22 -7.90 10.94 28.86
N GLU A 23 -8.30 12.09 29.40
CA GLU A 23 -9.32 12.18 30.46
C GLU A 23 -10.71 11.64 30.10
N LEU A 24 -10.97 11.34 28.82
CA LEU A 24 -12.20 10.77 28.31
C LEU A 24 -12.06 9.28 27.98
N ASP A 25 -10.99 8.63 28.46
CA ASP A 25 -10.62 7.25 28.14
C ASP A 25 -10.42 6.99 26.63
N ARG A 26 -10.15 8.03 25.84
CA ARG A 26 -9.81 7.87 24.42
C ARG A 26 -8.34 7.53 24.30
N GLN A 27 -8.03 6.56 23.46
CA GLN A 27 -6.65 6.23 23.14
C GLN A 27 -6.03 7.34 22.27
N VAL A 28 -4.83 7.77 22.62
CA VAL A 28 -4.08 8.82 21.94
C VAL A 28 -2.64 8.38 21.69
N VAL A 29 -1.99 9.05 20.75
CA VAL A 29 -0.55 8.93 20.52
C VAL A 29 0.16 10.17 21.08
N ILE A 30 1.27 9.93 21.76
CA ILE A 30 2.19 10.96 22.23
C ILE A 30 3.45 10.87 21.38
N LYS A 31 3.81 11.96 20.71
CA LYS A 31 5.10 12.08 20.04
C LYS A 31 5.98 13.04 20.84
N SER A 32 7.06 12.52 21.41
CA SER A 32 8.09 13.37 21.99
C SER A 32 8.84 14.08 20.88
N ILE A 33 9.29 15.31 21.12
CA ILE A 33 10.17 16.00 20.18
C ILE A 33 11.52 16.15 20.85
N ARG A 34 12.54 15.50 20.29
CA ARG A 34 13.92 15.67 20.77
C ARG A 34 14.38 17.09 20.40
N GLU A 35 14.71 17.91 21.40
CA GLU A 35 15.32 19.24 21.20
C GLU A 35 16.77 19.10 20.69
N ALA A 36 16.97 18.62 19.46
CA ALA A 36 18.32 18.56 18.91
C ALA A 36 18.29 18.40 17.37
N SER A 37 18.00 19.47 16.64
CA SER A 37 18.69 19.71 15.37
C SER A 37 18.60 21.17 14.94
N VAL A 38 19.75 21.77 14.66
CA VAL A 38 19.85 23.08 14.00
C VAL A 38 19.05 23.02 12.70
N GLY A 39 17.96 23.80 12.59
CA GLY A 39 17.10 23.83 11.39
C GLY A 39 15.69 23.22 11.54
N VAL A 40 15.38 22.57 12.67
CA VAL A 40 14.01 22.06 12.98
C VAL A 40 13.22 23.12 13.73
N SER A 41 11.93 23.28 13.40
CA SER A 41 11.07 24.30 14.01
C SER A 41 10.84 24.01 15.48
N THR A 42 10.33 24.99 16.23
CA THR A 42 9.82 24.64 17.56
C THR A 42 8.66 23.64 17.44
N PRO A 43 8.47 22.71 18.40
CA PRO A 43 7.31 21.83 18.44
C PRO A 43 5.99 22.59 18.32
N LEU A 44 5.93 23.80 18.89
CA LEU A 44 4.82 24.73 18.78
C LEU A 44 4.48 25.14 17.34
N GLN A 45 5.48 25.39 16.51
CA GLN A 45 5.27 25.71 15.10
C GLN A 45 4.79 24.50 14.31
N HIS A 46 5.30 23.31 14.63
CA HIS A 46 4.89 22.04 14.03
C HIS A 46 3.42 21.76 14.32
N ALA A 47 3.01 21.76 15.59
CA ALA A 47 1.62 21.49 15.96
C ALA A 47 0.64 22.52 15.40
N LYS A 48 1.01 23.82 15.36
CA LYS A 48 0.18 24.86 14.74
C LYS A 48 -0.10 24.61 13.26
N ALA A 49 0.82 23.98 12.54
CA ALA A 49 0.57 23.60 11.15
C ALA A 49 -0.29 22.35 11.02
N LEU A 50 -0.05 21.32 11.84
CA LEU A 50 -0.89 20.12 11.86
C LEU A 50 -2.35 20.46 12.22
N VAL A 51 -2.57 21.35 13.19
CA VAL A 51 -3.92 21.84 13.55
C VAL A 51 -4.60 22.53 12.36
N ARG A 52 -3.86 23.23 11.50
CA ARG A 52 -4.41 23.84 10.28
C ARG A 52 -4.73 22.82 9.20
N ALA A 53 -4.10 21.66 9.21
CA ALA A 53 -4.27 20.59 8.23
C ALA A 53 -5.38 19.60 8.59
N LYS A 54 -6.39 20.02 9.36
CA LYS A 54 -7.51 19.16 9.78
C LYS A 54 -8.28 18.64 8.57
N HIS A 55 -8.17 17.33 8.33
CA HIS A 55 -8.76 16.65 7.19
C HIS A 55 -8.99 15.17 7.54
N PRO A 56 -10.03 14.49 7.03
CA PRO A 56 -10.24 13.06 7.29
C PRO A 56 -9.04 12.19 6.92
N ASN A 57 -8.26 12.58 5.90
CA ASN A 57 -7.07 11.85 5.45
C ASN A 57 -5.73 12.38 5.97
N VAL A 58 -5.73 13.22 6.99
CA VAL A 58 -4.52 13.70 7.67
C VAL A 58 -4.72 13.43 9.17
N VAL A 59 -3.65 13.03 9.86
CA VAL A 59 -3.71 12.81 11.31
C VAL A 59 -4.14 14.07 12.06
N GLU A 60 -5.08 13.91 12.99
CA GLU A 60 -5.53 15.02 13.81
C GLU A 60 -4.60 15.21 15.02
N VAL A 61 -4.19 16.47 15.27
CA VAL A 61 -3.49 16.86 16.49
C VAL A 61 -4.49 17.46 17.46
N TYR A 62 -4.49 16.97 18.69
CA TYR A 62 -5.37 17.45 19.74
C TYR A 62 -4.74 18.61 20.51
N SER A 63 -3.48 18.48 20.94
CA SER A 63 -2.80 19.53 21.70
C SER A 63 -1.28 19.34 21.74
N ILE A 64 -0.60 20.32 22.35
CA ILE A 64 0.77 20.19 22.83
C ILE A 64 0.72 20.24 24.35
N GLU A 65 1.43 19.32 25.00
CA GLU A 65 1.47 19.22 26.45
C GLU A 65 2.92 19.04 26.91
N GLU A 66 3.23 19.49 28.12
CA GLU A 66 4.46 19.12 28.81
C GLU A 66 4.20 17.86 29.62
N ILE A 67 4.87 16.76 29.26
CA ILE A 67 4.62 15.43 29.82
C ILE A 67 5.94 14.83 30.30
N VAL A 68 5.93 14.30 31.52
CA VAL A 68 7.03 13.47 32.02
C VAL A 68 6.86 12.06 31.43
N LEU A 69 7.71 11.73 30.47
CA LEU A 69 7.66 10.44 29.78
C LEU A 69 8.24 9.31 30.66
N PRO A 70 7.89 8.03 30.39
CA PRO A 70 8.50 6.91 31.09
C PRO A 70 10.02 6.96 31.01
N ASN A 71 10.69 6.82 32.17
CA ASN A 71 12.14 6.90 32.34
C ASN A 71 12.76 8.31 32.19
N GLU A 72 11.95 9.37 32.14
CA GLU A 72 12.42 10.76 32.23
C GLU A 72 12.06 11.37 33.59
N THR A 73 12.86 12.32 34.07
CA THR A 73 12.61 13.05 35.32
C THR A 73 12.07 14.47 35.09
N GLU A 74 12.37 15.04 33.93
CA GLU A 74 11.92 16.37 33.51
C GLU A 74 10.80 16.22 32.46
N PRO A 75 9.85 17.16 32.41
CA PRO A 75 8.81 17.15 31.39
C PRO A 75 9.38 17.50 30.02
N SER A 76 8.95 16.76 29.00
CA SER A 76 9.26 17.00 27.59
C SER A 76 8.04 17.57 26.87
N GLN A 77 8.25 18.52 25.96
CA GLN A 77 7.17 19.03 25.12
C GLN A 77 6.75 17.97 24.10
N CYS A 78 5.52 17.48 24.23
CA CYS A 78 4.97 16.40 23.44
C CYS A 78 3.77 16.86 22.61
N ILE A 79 3.62 16.28 21.41
CA ILE A 79 2.42 16.45 20.59
C ILE A 79 1.46 15.30 20.90
N ILE A 80 0.22 15.65 21.22
CA ILE A 80 -0.88 14.70 21.40
C ILE A 80 -1.67 14.61 20.10
N MET A 81 -1.81 13.40 19.57
CA MET A 81 -2.47 13.16 18.30
C MET A 81 -3.42 11.96 18.35
N GLU A 82 -4.27 11.89 17.33
CA GLU A 82 -5.19 10.78 17.08
C GLU A 82 -4.45 9.44 17.09
N TYR A 83 -4.98 8.47 17.85
CA TYR A 83 -4.56 7.09 17.72
C TYR A 83 -5.28 6.45 16.53
N ILE A 84 -4.50 5.97 15.57
CA ILE A 84 -5.02 5.34 14.35
C ILE A 84 -4.93 3.83 14.52
N GLU A 85 -6.08 3.18 14.65
CA GLU A 85 -6.17 1.71 14.71
C GLU A 85 -6.00 1.13 13.29
N GLY A 86 -4.74 0.87 12.93
CA GLY A 86 -4.39 0.40 11.60
C GLY A 86 -2.93 -0.01 11.50
N VAL A 87 -2.47 -0.19 10.26
CA VAL A 87 -1.07 -0.50 9.93
C VAL A 87 -0.53 0.52 8.94
N THR A 88 0.80 0.61 8.82
CA THR A 88 1.41 1.42 7.76
C THR A 88 1.11 0.83 6.40
N LEU A 89 1.05 1.67 5.36
CA LEU A 89 0.83 1.25 3.98
C LEU A 89 1.90 0.24 3.52
N GLU A 90 3.12 0.37 4.02
CA GLU A 90 4.21 -0.60 3.80
C GLU A 90 3.80 -2.02 4.22
N LYS A 91 3.17 -2.16 5.39
CA LYS A 91 2.68 -3.45 5.89
C LYS A 91 1.48 -3.96 5.10
N VAL A 92 0.68 -3.07 4.51
CA VAL A 92 -0.44 -3.45 3.66
C VAL A 92 0.04 -4.21 2.42
N TYR A 93 1.22 -3.87 1.87
CA TYR A 93 1.78 -4.55 0.69
C TYR A 93 2.07 -6.04 0.90
N SER A 94 2.17 -6.50 2.15
CA SER A 94 2.30 -7.93 2.45
C SER A 94 1.04 -8.73 2.12
N ASN A 95 -0.10 -8.06 2.00
CA ASN A 95 -1.37 -8.64 1.60
C ASN A 95 -1.70 -8.25 0.16
N LYS A 96 -2.47 -9.08 -0.53
CA LYS A 96 -2.98 -8.72 -1.85
C LYS A 96 -4.03 -7.62 -1.72
N ILE A 97 -3.84 -6.52 -2.45
CA ILE A 97 -4.76 -5.38 -2.47
C ILE A 97 -5.69 -5.52 -3.68
N SER A 98 -7.01 -5.48 -3.46
CA SER A 98 -7.98 -5.48 -4.57
C SER A 98 -7.84 -4.21 -5.41
N LYS A 99 -8.29 -4.24 -6.66
CA LYS A 99 -8.32 -3.02 -7.49
C LYS A 99 -9.15 -1.91 -6.82
N GLU A 100 -10.29 -2.26 -6.23
CA GLU A 100 -11.19 -1.31 -5.56
C GLU A 100 -10.51 -0.65 -4.37
N ASP A 101 -9.89 -1.44 -3.50
CA ASP A 101 -9.18 -0.92 -2.32
C ASP A 101 -7.98 -0.07 -2.71
N CYS A 102 -7.25 -0.47 -3.77
CA CYS A 102 -6.17 0.35 -4.32
C CYS A 102 -6.67 1.74 -4.70
N LEU A 103 -7.80 1.83 -5.40
CA LEU A 103 -8.38 3.12 -5.83
C LEU A 103 -8.88 3.94 -4.63
N ILE A 104 -9.54 3.29 -3.66
CA ILE A 104 -10.03 3.93 -2.42
C ILE A 104 -8.87 4.50 -1.60
N ILE A 105 -7.82 3.71 -1.36
CA ILE A 105 -6.64 4.10 -0.59
C ILE A 105 -5.90 5.21 -1.31
N GLY A 106 -5.60 5.04 -2.61
CA GLY A 106 -4.84 6.01 -3.39
C GLY A 106 -5.55 7.37 -3.48
N ASN A 107 -6.86 7.39 -3.70
CA ASN A 107 -7.65 8.63 -3.74
C ASN A 107 -7.59 9.37 -2.39
N GLN A 108 -7.65 8.65 -1.27
CA GLN A 108 -7.54 9.27 0.05
C GLN A 108 -6.14 9.84 0.33
N ILE A 109 -5.07 9.19 -0.12
CA ILE A 109 -3.69 9.72 -0.03
C ILE A 109 -3.59 11.04 -0.82
N ILE A 110 -4.11 11.05 -2.06
CA ILE A 110 -4.15 12.23 -2.92
C ILE A 110 -4.91 13.38 -2.22
N ASN A 111 -6.09 13.10 -1.68
CA ASN A 111 -6.90 14.11 -0.98
C ASN A 111 -6.20 14.67 0.27
N GLY A 112 -5.53 13.81 1.05
CA GLY A 112 -4.71 14.24 2.19
C GLY A 112 -3.61 15.21 1.76
N LEU A 113 -2.86 14.88 0.70
CA LEU A 113 -1.77 15.74 0.21
C LEU A 113 -2.27 17.05 -0.41
N LYS A 114 -3.35 17.01 -1.21
CA LYS A 114 -4.03 18.20 -1.75
C LYS A 114 -4.43 19.14 -0.62
N HIS A 115 -5.00 18.60 0.45
CA HIS A 115 -5.38 19.39 1.61
C HIS A 115 -4.16 20.06 2.27
N ILE A 116 -3.09 19.31 2.53
CA ILE A 116 -1.83 19.84 3.10
C ILE A 116 -1.32 21.02 2.27
N HIS A 117 -1.24 20.86 0.94
CA HIS A 117 -0.78 21.91 0.03
C HIS A 117 -1.71 23.12 0.00
N SER A 118 -3.04 22.90 0.07
CA SER A 118 -4.04 23.99 0.12
C SER A 118 -3.89 24.88 1.37
N GLN A 119 -3.39 24.32 2.48
CA GLN A 119 -3.07 25.07 3.71
C GLN A 119 -1.73 25.79 3.65
N GLY A 120 -1.04 25.68 2.51
CA GLY A 120 0.27 26.22 2.26
C GLY A 120 1.41 25.48 2.92
N LEU A 121 1.17 24.23 3.31
CA LEU A 121 2.14 23.33 3.91
C LEU A 121 2.72 22.40 2.85
N VAL A 122 3.79 21.70 3.21
CA VAL A 122 4.40 20.64 2.40
C VAL A 122 4.62 19.46 3.31
N HIS A 123 4.39 18.24 2.82
CA HIS A 123 4.69 17.04 3.58
C HIS A 123 6.20 16.85 3.74
N GLY A 124 6.97 16.87 2.66
CA GLY A 124 8.43 16.80 2.67
C GLY A 124 9.04 15.43 2.95
N ASP A 125 8.26 14.42 3.36
CA ASP A 125 8.71 13.06 3.73
C ASP A 125 7.63 12.00 3.43
N LEU A 126 6.88 12.21 2.36
CA LEU A 126 5.79 11.30 2.04
C LEU A 126 6.38 9.96 1.57
N HIS A 127 6.08 8.89 2.30
CA HIS A 127 6.40 7.52 1.94
C HIS A 127 5.39 6.56 2.60
N ASP A 128 5.45 5.29 2.24
CA ASP A 128 4.54 4.23 2.72
C ASP A 128 4.51 4.05 4.24
N ASN A 129 5.64 4.22 4.93
CA ASN A 129 5.68 4.21 6.40
C ASN A 129 5.00 5.43 7.06
N ASN A 130 4.78 6.53 6.33
CA ASN A 130 4.10 7.74 6.82
C ASN A 130 2.62 7.80 6.39
N ILE A 131 2.05 6.66 6.00
CA ILE A 131 0.66 6.51 5.62
C ILE A 131 0.09 5.37 6.43
N MET A 132 -0.91 5.65 7.26
CA MET A 132 -1.65 4.65 8.02
C MET A 132 -2.92 4.26 7.27
N VAL A 133 -3.22 2.96 7.26
CA VAL A 133 -4.43 2.38 6.68
C VAL A 133 -5.16 1.58 7.75
N THR A 134 -6.43 1.90 7.98
CA THR A 134 -7.29 1.16 8.93
C THR A 134 -7.84 -0.11 8.30
N ASN A 135 -8.41 -0.99 9.12
CA ASN A 135 -9.13 -2.18 8.66
C ASN A 135 -10.34 -1.89 7.75
N THR A 136 -10.85 -0.65 7.75
CA THR A 136 -11.94 -0.18 6.86
C THR A 136 -11.41 0.56 5.64
N ASN A 137 -10.13 0.40 5.29
CA ASN A 137 -9.44 1.10 4.20
C ASN A 137 -9.51 2.63 4.30
N SER A 138 -9.68 3.17 5.51
CA SER A 138 -9.52 4.61 5.74
C SER A 138 -8.03 4.95 5.84
N VAL A 139 -7.62 6.03 5.19
CA VAL A 139 -6.22 6.45 5.15
C VAL A 139 -6.01 7.69 5.99
N LYS A 140 -4.89 7.71 6.72
CA LYS A 140 -4.37 8.87 7.45
C LYS A 140 -2.92 9.11 7.08
N VAL A 141 -2.64 10.26 6.48
CA VAL A 141 -1.27 10.75 6.27
C VAL A 141 -0.74 11.27 7.60
N ILE A 142 0.41 10.73 8.05
CA ILE A 142 1.07 11.08 9.31
C ILE A 142 2.42 11.76 9.05
N ASP A 143 3.06 12.28 10.10
CA ASP A 143 4.47 12.71 10.07
C ASP A 143 4.84 13.70 8.94
N ILE A 144 4.02 14.76 8.80
CA ILE A 144 4.35 15.92 7.97
C ILE A 144 5.68 16.53 8.46
N LEU A 145 6.69 16.50 7.60
CA LEU A 145 8.04 16.96 7.89
C LEU A 145 8.05 18.48 8.06
N TYR A 146 8.16 18.94 9.30
CA TYR A 146 8.24 20.36 9.61
C TYR A 146 9.69 20.80 9.78
N THR A 147 10.29 21.33 8.72
CA THR A 147 11.57 22.06 8.81
C THR A 147 11.30 23.55 9.02
N LYS A 148 12.08 24.27 9.87
CA LYS A 148 12.03 25.76 10.07
C LYS A 148 11.93 26.52 8.75
N SER A 149 12.52 25.90 7.74
CA SER A 149 12.58 26.31 6.36
C SER A 149 11.23 26.77 5.80
N LEU A 150 10.10 26.07 5.94
CA LEU A 150 8.90 26.45 5.14
C LEU A 150 8.26 27.79 5.50
N ALA A 151 8.39 28.26 6.74
CA ALA A 151 7.92 29.60 7.15
C ALA A 151 8.92 30.72 6.81
N SER A 152 10.15 30.37 6.42
CA SER A 152 11.28 31.28 6.14
C SER A 152 11.91 31.04 4.76
N VAL A 153 11.25 30.26 3.90
CA VAL A 153 11.73 29.86 2.59
C VAL A 153 11.19 30.83 1.56
N GLU A 154 12.12 31.46 0.84
CA GLU A 154 11.83 32.12 -0.44
C GLU A 154 10.94 31.21 -1.30
N GLU A 155 9.90 31.77 -1.90
CA GLU A 155 8.86 31.08 -2.67
C GLU A 155 9.40 29.97 -3.63
N GLY A 156 10.60 30.18 -4.17
CA GLY A 156 11.36 29.19 -4.94
C GLY A 156 11.61 27.85 -4.24
N LYS A 157 12.13 27.82 -3.00
CA LYS A 157 12.41 26.53 -2.32
C LYS A 157 11.14 25.82 -1.84
N ARG A 158 10.02 26.55 -1.71
CA ARG A 158 8.72 25.94 -1.38
C ARG A 158 8.18 25.18 -2.58
N ASN A 159 8.25 25.76 -3.77
CA ASN A 159 7.84 25.10 -5.01
C ASN A 159 8.69 23.85 -5.30
N GLU A 160 9.99 23.87 -4.98
CA GLU A 160 10.84 22.68 -5.09
C GLU A 160 10.41 21.55 -4.15
N LYS A 161 10.04 21.87 -2.90
CA LYS A 161 9.54 20.87 -1.95
C LYS A 161 8.15 20.35 -2.32
N ILE A 162 7.27 21.19 -2.87
CA ILE A 162 5.98 20.72 -3.42
C ILE A 162 6.23 19.72 -4.57
N LYS A 163 7.18 20.02 -5.46
CA LYS A 163 7.59 19.07 -6.50
C LYS A 163 8.19 17.80 -5.92
N TYR A 164 8.85 17.86 -4.76
CA TYR A 164 9.31 16.66 -4.06
C TYR A 164 8.13 15.80 -3.61
N ASP A 165 7.12 16.40 -2.98
CA ASP A 165 5.90 15.71 -2.60
C ASP A 165 5.19 15.05 -3.79
N TYR A 166 5.16 15.69 -4.95
CA TYR A 166 4.57 15.09 -6.17
C TYR A 166 5.33 13.85 -6.63
N ARG A 167 6.67 13.85 -6.54
CA ARG A 167 7.49 12.66 -6.83
C ARG A 167 7.19 11.55 -5.82
N SER A 168 7.17 11.89 -4.54
CA SER A 168 6.88 10.95 -3.46
C SER A 168 5.48 10.34 -3.59
N LEU A 169 4.46 11.15 -3.86
CA LEU A 169 3.09 10.69 -4.11
C LEU A 169 3.05 9.74 -5.30
N HIS A 170 3.69 10.11 -6.41
CA HIS A 170 3.76 9.27 -7.60
C HIS A 170 4.42 7.91 -7.32
N GLN A 171 5.48 7.89 -6.51
CA GLN A 171 6.15 6.67 -6.08
C GLN A 171 5.26 5.82 -5.16
N VAL A 172 4.62 6.43 -4.16
CA VAL A 172 3.68 5.76 -3.26
C VAL A 172 2.53 5.12 -4.06
N LEU A 173 1.89 5.88 -4.97
CA LEU A 173 0.81 5.35 -5.81
C LEU A 173 1.32 4.25 -6.74
N SER A 174 2.52 4.39 -7.32
CA SER A 174 3.12 3.32 -8.14
C SER A 174 3.32 2.03 -7.32
N CYS A 175 3.82 2.12 -6.09
CA CYS A 175 3.98 0.96 -5.21
C CYS A 175 2.63 0.36 -4.82
N LEU A 176 1.63 1.19 -4.51
CA LEU A 176 0.27 0.74 -4.21
C LEU A 176 -0.35 -0.02 -5.41
N ILE A 177 -0.26 0.55 -6.61
CA ILE A 177 -0.76 -0.08 -7.84
C ILE A 177 -0.04 -1.40 -8.09
N PHE A 178 1.29 -1.41 -7.97
CA PHE A 178 2.11 -2.61 -8.19
C PHE A 178 1.72 -3.77 -7.27
N ASN A 179 1.46 -3.47 -5.99
CA ASN A 179 1.06 -4.46 -4.99
C ASN A 179 -0.46 -4.75 -4.99
N SER A 180 -1.21 -4.16 -5.93
CA SER A 180 -2.61 -4.46 -6.15
C SER A 180 -2.84 -5.39 -7.34
N GLU A 181 -4.10 -5.75 -7.58
CA GLU A 181 -4.52 -6.49 -8.78
C GLU A 181 -4.15 -5.81 -10.11
N LEU A 182 -4.00 -4.48 -10.10
CA LEU A 182 -3.59 -3.68 -11.27
C LEU A 182 -2.14 -3.96 -11.70
N ASN A 183 -1.27 -4.37 -10.76
CA ASN A 183 0.10 -4.83 -10.98
C ASN A 183 0.96 -3.88 -11.85
N LEU A 184 2.04 -4.41 -12.45
CA LEU A 184 2.94 -3.66 -13.34
C LEU A 184 2.21 -3.01 -14.54
N ALA A 185 1.16 -3.64 -15.06
CA ALA A 185 0.38 -3.12 -16.17
C ALA A 185 -0.31 -1.80 -15.78
N GLY A 186 -0.94 -1.75 -14.60
CA GLY A 186 -1.51 -0.54 -14.05
C GLY A 186 -0.46 0.53 -13.75
N VAL A 187 0.72 0.15 -13.25
CA VAL A 187 1.83 1.11 -13.03
C VAL A 187 2.25 1.77 -14.34
N THR A 188 2.34 0.98 -15.40
CA THR A 188 2.71 1.47 -16.73
C THR A 188 1.65 2.43 -17.26
N GLU A 189 0.37 2.07 -17.16
CA GLU A 189 -0.73 2.95 -17.56
C GLU A 189 -0.73 4.27 -16.78
N PHE A 190 -0.60 4.17 -15.45
CA PHE A 190 -0.53 5.34 -14.57
C PHE A 190 0.60 6.28 -14.97
N ARG A 191 1.82 5.74 -15.18
CA ARG A 191 3.00 6.51 -15.60
C ARG A 191 2.83 7.16 -16.97
N ASN A 192 2.23 6.44 -17.92
CA ASN A 192 1.97 6.99 -19.24
C ASN A 192 1.01 8.19 -19.18
N LYS A 193 0.00 8.14 -18.31
CA LYS A 193 -0.98 9.22 -18.13
C LYS A 193 -0.48 10.36 -17.25
N SER A 194 0.31 10.08 -16.22
CA SER A 194 0.85 11.09 -15.31
C SER A 194 2.09 11.80 -15.86
N GLY A 195 2.68 11.26 -16.93
CA GLY A 195 4.00 11.61 -17.43
C GLY A 195 5.11 10.73 -16.86
N LEU A 196 6.13 10.45 -17.69
CA LEU A 196 7.31 9.65 -17.32
C LEU A 196 8.30 10.39 -16.40
N GLY A 197 8.14 11.70 -16.29
CA GLY A 197 8.95 12.59 -15.46
C GLY A 197 8.27 12.93 -14.14
N ILE A 198 8.72 14.03 -13.55
CA ILE A 198 8.17 14.55 -12.31
C ILE A 198 6.85 15.24 -12.66
N PRO A 199 5.71 14.84 -12.07
CA PRO A 199 4.44 15.47 -12.37
C PRO A 199 4.49 16.96 -12.05
N GLU A 200 3.96 17.80 -12.93
CA GLU A 200 3.99 19.27 -12.76
C GLU A 200 3.00 19.74 -11.69
N ASN A 201 1.88 19.05 -11.55
CA ASN A 201 0.82 19.35 -10.59
C ASN A 201 0.12 18.07 -10.11
N ILE A 202 -0.60 18.19 -9.00
CA ILE A 202 -1.26 17.07 -8.33
C ILE A 202 -2.50 16.59 -9.08
N GLU A 203 -3.17 17.48 -9.83
CA GLU A 203 -4.34 17.19 -10.64
C GLU A 203 -4.03 16.20 -11.77
N THR A 204 -2.83 16.28 -12.35
CA THR A 204 -2.36 15.34 -13.37
C THR A 204 -2.16 13.94 -12.77
N ILE A 205 -1.60 13.86 -11.57
CA ILE A 205 -1.45 12.59 -10.83
C ILE A 205 -2.84 12.01 -10.51
N GLU A 206 -3.74 12.82 -9.97
CA GLU A 206 -5.09 12.42 -9.60
C GLU A 206 -5.87 11.90 -10.81
N THR A 207 -5.89 12.66 -11.91
CA THR A 207 -6.58 12.26 -13.14
C THR A 207 -6.01 10.95 -13.70
N ALA A 208 -4.67 10.81 -13.73
CA ALA A 208 -4.01 9.59 -14.18
C ALA A 208 -4.35 8.38 -13.30
N PHE A 209 -4.42 8.58 -11.99
CA PHE A 209 -4.75 7.53 -11.03
C PHE A 209 -6.21 7.09 -11.15
N LEU A 210 -7.14 8.03 -11.20
CA LEU A 210 -8.58 7.75 -11.31
C LEU A 210 -8.93 7.05 -12.64
N CYS A 211 -8.19 7.33 -13.72
CA CYS A 211 -8.33 6.60 -14.99
C CYS A 211 -8.10 5.07 -14.87
N LEU A 212 -7.49 4.58 -13.78
CA LEU A 212 -7.31 3.15 -13.55
C LEU A 212 -8.61 2.44 -13.18
N GLU A 213 -9.67 3.16 -12.81
CA GLU A 213 -11.01 2.60 -12.59
C GLU A 213 -11.51 1.84 -13.83
N ASP A 214 -11.28 2.39 -15.02
CA ASP A 214 -11.62 1.75 -16.29
C ASP A 214 -10.50 0.87 -16.87
N PHE A 215 -9.35 0.79 -16.19
CA PHE A 215 -8.25 -0.03 -16.66
C PHE A 215 -8.57 -1.50 -16.50
N ALA A 216 -8.50 -2.24 -17.61
CA ALA A 216 -8.35 -3.68 -17.58
C ALA A 216 -7.10 -4.03 -18.37
N ASP A 217 -6.29 -4.90 -17.79
CA ASP A 217 -5.01 -5.34 -18.33
C ASP A 217 -5.16 -5.70 -19.83
N PRO A 218 -4.42 -5.04 -20.74
CA PRO A 218 -4.53 -5.27 -22.19
C PRO A 218 -4.34 -6.73 -22.61
N ASP A 219 -3.47 -7.47 -21.93
CA ASP A 219 -3.25 -8.89 -22.19
C ASP A 219 -4.49 -9.69 -21.82
N LEU A 220 -5.07 -9.42 -20.64
CA LEU A 220 -6.33 -10.03 -20.21
C LEU A 220 -7.49 -9.63 -21.11
N ARG A 221 -7.58 -8.37 -21.56
CA ARG A 221 -8.56 -7.90 -22.55
C ARG A 221 -8.44 -8.66 -23.87
N PHE A 222 -7.23 -8.84 -24.36
CA PHE A 222 -6.97 -9.59 -25.59
C PHE A 222 -7.39 -11.06 -25.43
N ILE A 223 -7.01 -11.69 -24.30
CA ILE A 223 -7.37 -13.07 -23.98
C ILE A 223 -8.89 -13.23 -23.84
N ALA A 224 -9.56 -12.32 -23.12
CA ALA A 224 -11.00 -12.29 -22.94
C ALA A 224 -11.73 -12.19 -24.28
N THR A 225 -11.32 -11.21 -25.11
CA THR A 225 -11.90 -10.97 -26.44
C THR A 225 -11.69 -12.17 -27.37
N ARG A 226 -10.48 -12.72 -27.39
CA ARG A 226 -10.12 -13.88 -28.23
C ARG A 226 -10.92 -15.13 -27.85
N ASN A 227 -11.15 -15.34 -26.55
CA ASN A 227 -11.84 -16.52 -26.03
C ASN A 227 -13.34 -16.31 -25.82
N LYS A 228 -13.87 -15.10 -26.05
CA LYS A 228 -15.27 -14.72 -25.85
C LYS A 228 -15.77 -14.98 -24.42
N VAL A 229 -14.96 -14.60 -23.45
CA VAL A 229 -15.26 -14.70 -22.01
C VAL A 229 -15.21 -13.31 -21.38
N GLU A 230 -15.94 -13.09 -20.29
CA GLU A 230 -15.83 -11.85 -19.53
C GLU A 230 -14.51 -11.83 -18.72
N ILE A 231 -13.95 -10.63 -18.51
CA ILE A 231 -12.69 -10.48 -17.74
C ILE A 231 -12.89 -10.94 -16.28
N SER A 232 -14.08 -10.71 -15.73
CA SER A 232 -14.51 -11.15 -14.38
C SER A 232 -14.49 -12.67 -14.19
N GLU A 233 -14.60 -13.45 -15.27
CA GLU A 233 -14.59 -14.91 -15.24
C GLU A 233 -13.16 -15.48 -15.28
N ILE A 234 -12.15 -14.67 -15.61
CA ILE A 234 -10.77 -15.12 -15.76
C ILE A 234 -10.08 -15.20 -14.39
N LYS A 235 -9.66 -16.41 -14.02
CA LYS A 235 -8.90 -16.70 -12.81
C LYS A 235 -7.45 -17.01 -13.16
N GLU A 236 -6.54 -16.51 -12.33
CA GLU A 236 -5.09 -16.74 -12.43
C GLU A 236 -4.63 -17.70 -11.34
N TYR A 237 -3.93 -18.76 -11.73
CA TYR A 237 -3.35 -19.75 -10.81
C TYR A 237 -1.86 -19.87 -11.06
N LYS A 238 -1.08 -19.81 -9.98
CA LYS A 238 0.35 -20.13 -10.01
C LYS A 238 0.60 -21.44 -9.27
N PHE A 239 1.31 -22.36 -9.92
CA PHE A 239 1.65 -23.65 -9.33
C PHE A 239 2.96 -24.20 -9.88
N ARG A 240 3.49 -25.23 -9.23
CA ARG A 240 4.67 -25.98 -9.70
C ARG A 240 4.22 -27.28 -10.34
N ALA A 241 4.87 -27.63 -11.44
CA ALA A 241 4.75 -28.93 -12.10
C ALA A 241 6.10 -29.65 -12.07
N GLU A 242 6.10 -30.98 -12.03
CA GLU A 242 7.31 -31.80 -11.98
C GLU A 242 8.10 -31.79 -13.29
N CYS A 243 7.43 -31.57 -14.42
CA CYS A 243 8.12 -31.33 -15.69
C CYS A 243 7.26 -30.56 -16.69
N GLU A 244 7.86 -30.14 -17.81
CA GLU A 244 7.14 -29.42 -18.86
C GLU A 244 6.07 -30.28 -19.56
N ILE A 245 6.22 -31.61 -19.54
CA ILE A 245 5.33 -32.57 -20.20
C ILE A 245 3.95 -32.55 -19.53
N ASP A 246 3.94 -32.54 -18.19
CA ASP A 246 2.72 -32.44 -17.38
C ASP A 246 1.91 -31.18 -17.69
N VAL A 247 2.62 -30.06 -17.90
CA VAL A 247 1.99 -28.78 -18.24
C VAL A 247 1.34 -28.83 -19.62
N ASP A 248 1.96 -29.54 -20.57
CA ASP A 248 1.39 -29.73 -21.90
C ASP A 248 0.19 -30.68 -21.89
N GLU A 249 0.21 -31.69 -21.04
CA GLU A 249 -0.93 -32.58 -20.84
C GLU A 249 -2.11 -31.88 -20.19
N LEU A 250 -1.87 -31.11 -19.13
CA LEU A 250 -2.87 -30.27 -18.49
C LEU A 250 -3.51 -29.31 -19.51
N ARG A 251 -2.71 -28.66 -20.35
CA ARG A 251 -3.21 -27.80 -21.43
C ARG A 251 -4.13 -28.57 -22.39
N LYS A 252 -3.81 -29.82 -22.74
CA LYS A 252 -4.65 -30.66 -23.60
C LYS A 252 -5.97 -31.03 -22.94
N ILE A 253 -5.94 -31.46 -21.68
CA ILE A 253 -7.13 -31.84 -20.90
C ILE A 253 -8.08 -30.65 -20.75
N MET A 254 -7.55 -29.49 -20.36
CA MET A 254 -8.34 -28.28 -20.17
C MET A 254 -8.92 -27.73 -21.48
N GLY A 255 -8.23 -27.94 -22.61
CA GLY A 255 -8.67 -27.46 -23.92
C GLY A 255 -8.99 -25.96 -23.90
N ARG A 256 -10.22 -25.59 -24.29
CA ARG A 256 -10.67 -24.18 -24.33
C ARG A 256 -10.77 -23.51 -22.96
N LYS A 257 -10.81 -24.28 -21.88
CA LYS A 257 -10.85 -23.74 -20.51
C LYS A 257 -9.49 -23.16 -20.11
N CYS A 258 -8.39 -23.58 -20.75
CA CYS A 258 -7.07 -23.00 -20.56
C CYS A 258 -6.90 -21.77 -21.48
N LEU A 259 -7.03 -20.57 -20.92
CA LEU A 259 -7.00 -19.31 -21.67
C LEU A 259 -5.57 -18.87 -22.01
N LYS A 260 -4.63 -19.05 -21.08
CA LYS A 260 -3.18 -18.82 -21.25
C LYS A 260 -2.45 -19.69 -20.23
N ILE A 261 -1.34 -20.29 -20.61
CA ILE A 261 -0.49 -21.01 -19.65
C ILE A 261 0.97 -20.77 -20.03
N ASN A 262 1.71 -20.14 -19.13
CA ASN A 262 3.11 -19.78 -19.27
C ASN A 262 3.94 -20.73 -18.41
N LYS A 263 5.08 -21.17 -18.95
CA LYS A 263 6.08 -21.96 -18.24
C LYS A 263 7.30 -21.08 -17.99
N GLU A 264 7.75 -21.00 -16.75
CA GLU A 264 9.04 -20.43 -16.40
C GLU A 264 9.98 -21.56 -16.01
N ILE A 265 11.15 -21.61 -16.65
CA ILE A 265 12.18 -22.62 -16.38
C ILE A 265 12.67 -22.40 -14.94
N GLY A 266 12.24 -23.26 -14.02
CA GLY A 266 12.77 -23.33 -12.67
C GLY A 266 14.03 -24.19 -12.61
N VAL A 267 14.61 -24.29 -11.41
CA VAL A 267 15.68 -25.26 -11.16
C VAL A 267 15.04 -26.65 -11.10
N PHE A 268 15.46 -27.53 -12.00
CA PHE A 268 15.00 -28.93 -12.08
C PHE A 268 14.91 -29.57 -10.68
N PRO A 269 13.81 -30.27 -10.34
CA PRO A 269 12.71 -30.70 -11.23
C PRO A 269 11.57 -29.67 -11.41
N ASP A 270 11.58 -28.53 -10.72
CA ASP A 270 10.36 -27.71 -10.64
C ASP A 270 10.18 -26.77 -11.84
N THR A 271 9.06 -26.90 -12.57
CA THR A 271 8.61 -25.91 -13.56
C THR A 271 7.58 -24.99 -12.92
N ASN A 272 7.84 -23.67 -12.90
CA ASN A 272 6.86 -22.71 -12.43
C ASN A 272 5.83 -22.44 -13.54
N VAL A 273 4.55 -22.54 -13.21
CA VAL A 273 3.45 -22.39 -14.15
C VAL A 273 2.55 -21.25 -13.72
N ASN A 274 2.21 -20.37 -14.67
CA ASN A 274 1.16 -19.38 -14.52
C ASN A 274 0.03 -19.68 -15.52
N LEU A 275 -1.17 -19.95 -15.01
CA LEU A 275 -2.35 -20.38 -15.76
C LEU A 275 -3.49 -19.36 -15.61
N LEU A 276 -4.02 -18.89 -16.73
CA LEU A 276 -5.30 -18.21 -16.81
C LEU A 276 -6.39 -19.18 -17.30
N THR A 277 -7.50 -19.26 -16.58
CA THR A 277 -8.62 -20.16 -16.89
C THR A 277 -9.95 -19.60 -16.38
N THR A 278 -11.08 -20.11 -16.87
CA THR A 278 -12.40 -19.81 -16.29
C THR A 278 -12.77 -20.74 -15.12
N LEU A 279 -12.01 -21.82 -14.93
CA LEU A 279 -12.29 -22.83 -13.90
C LEU A 279 -12.03 -22.30 -12.49
N ASP A 280 -12.93 -22.61 -11.55
CA ASP A 280 -12.62 -22.48 -10.13
C ASP A 280 -11.55 -23.48 -9.67
N LEU A 281 -11.10 -23.34 -8.43
CA LEU A 281 -10.00 -24.14 -7.89
C LEU A 281 -10.34 -25.63 -7.87
N ASN A 282 -11.58 -25.99 -7.54
CA ASN A 282 -12.01 -27.38 -7.42
C ASN A 282 -12.15 -28.02 -8.81
N GLU A 283 -12.71 -27.28 -9.76
CA GLU A 283 -12.77 -27.69 -11.16
C GLU A 283 -11.38 -27.87 -11.76
N LEU A 284 -10.46 -26.93 -11.49
CA LEU A 284 -9.07 -27.04 -11.94
C LEU A 284 -8.39 -28.28 -11.35
N ARG A 285 -8.52 -28.50 -10.04
CA ARG A 285 -8.01 -29.72 -9.37
C ARG A 285 -8.55 -30.99 -10.00
N ASN A 286 -9.84 -31.02 -10.37
CA ASN A 286 -10.45 -32.17 -11.04
C ASN A 286 -9.88 -32.41 -12.43
N GLU A 287 -9.55 -31.37 -13.20
CA GLU A 287 -8.86 -31.55 -14.50
C GLU A 287 -7.43 -32.04 -14.31
N MET A 288 -6.71 -31.54 -13.29
CA MET A 288 -5.34 -31.96 -12.99
C MET A 288 -5.25 -33.44 -12.56
N ARG A 289 -6.25 -33.94 -11.82
CA ARG A 289 -6.35 -35.36 -11.40
C ARG A 289 -6.52 -36.37 -12.54
N LYS A 290 -6.84 -35.90 -13.75
CA LYS A 290 -7.03 -36.77 -14.93
C LYS A 290 -5.72 -37.12 -15.65
N ILE A 291 -4.59 -36.60 -15.19
CA ILE A 291 -3.27 -36.89 -15.77
C ILE A 291 -2.84 -38.27 -15.26
N ASP A 292 -2.75 -39.25 -16.18
CA ASP A 292 -2.68 -40.69 -15.88
C ASP A 292 -1.43 -41.12 -15.08
N ASP A 293 -0.41 -40.26 -14.95
CA ASP A 293 0.90 -40.60 -14.37
C ASP A 293 1.25 -39.91 -13.05
N GLY A 294 0.27 -39.38 -12.29
CA GLY A 294 0.43 -39.05 -10.85
C GLY A 294 1.47 -37.98 -10.46
N HIS A 295 2.21 -37.42 -11.41
CA HIS A 295 3.34 -36.49 -11.21
C HIS A 295 2.95 -35.01 -11.28
N VAL A 296 1.66 -34.70 -11.43
CA VAL A 296 1.17 -33.34 -11.19
C VAL A 296 0.85 -33.16 -9.71
N MET A 297 1.89 -33.26 -8.91
CA MET A 297 1.86 -32.83 -7.51
C MET A 297 1.68 -31.32 -7.49
N ILE A 298 0.46 -30.86 -7.20
CA ILE A 298 0.24 -29.49 -6.75
C ILE A 298 1.03 -29.33 -5.45
N GLN A 299 2.30 -28.93 -5.53
CA GLN A 299 3.01 -28.54 -4.31
C GLN A 299 2.40 -27.26 -3.73
N THR A 300 1.81 -26.40 -4.56
CA THR A 300 1.11 -25.19 -4.11
C THR A 300 0.25 -24.63 -5.25
N VAL A 301 -1.07 -24.48 -5.08
CA VAL A 301 -1.81 -23.47 -5.86
C VAL A 301 -1.76 -22.21 -5.05
N ALA A 302 -0.92 -21.25 -5.46
CA ALA A 302 -1.13 -19.88 -5.02
C ALA A 302 -2.31 -19.35 -5.84
N LEU A 303 -3.53 -19.59 -5.36
CA LEU A 303 -4.58 -18.60 -5.56
C LEU A 303 -3.99 -17.31 -5.01
N LYS A 304 -4.23 -16.21 -5.71
CA LYS A 304 -3.69 -14.89 -5.36
C LYS A 304 -3.93 -14.49 -3.88
N GLU A 305 -4.74 -15.23 -3.11
CA GLU A 305 -5.17 -14.92 -1.74
C GLU A 305 -4.93 -15.96 -0.64
N VAL A 306 -4.47 -17.19 -0.88
CA VAL A 306 -4.25 -18.14 0.24
C VAL A 306 -3.05 -19.04 0.02
N TYR A 307 -2.00 -18.83 0.82
CA TYR A 307 -1.00 -19.84 1.12
C TYR A 307 -1.54 -20.70 2.26
N THR A 308 -2.00 -21.93 1.99
CA THR A 308 -2.39 -22.84 3.09
C THR A 308 -1.21 -23.61 3.67
N GLY A 309 -0.05 -23.68 2.99
CA GLY A 309 1.14 -24.37 3.51
C GLY A 309 0.97 -25.87 3.80
N GLU A 310 -0.21 -26.44 3.59
CA GLU A 310 -0.52 -27.82 3.89
C GLU A 310 -0.15 -28.73 2.71
N ARG A 311 0.78 -29.65 2.99
CA ARG A 311 1.00 -30.84 2.18
C ARG A 311 -0.06 -31.85 2.60
N ASP A 312 -1.14 -31.98 1.83
CA ASP A 312 -2.03 -33.13 1.98
C ASP A 312 -1.36 -34.36 1.36
N TYR A 313 -0.78 -35.19 2.23
CA TYR A 313 -0.38 -36.57 1.94
C TYR A 313 -1.52 -37.53 2.23
N ASP A 314 -2.74 -37.26 1.74
CA ASP A 314 -3.81 -38.25 1.87
C ASP A 314 -3.95 -39.03 0.57
N LEU A 315 -3.14 -40.09 0.56
CA LEU A 315 -3.31 -41.32 -0.20
C LEU A 315 -4.64 -41.97 0.21
N GLU A 316 -5.60 -42.04 -0.72
CA GLU A 316 -6.45 -43.21 -0.99
C GLU A 316 -7.07 -43.11 -2.38
#